data_AF-A0A7Y3AL21-F1
#
_entry.id   AF-A0A7Y3AL21-F1
#
_cell.length_a   1.000
_cell.length_b   1.000
_cell.length_c   1.000
_cell.angle_alpha   90.00
_cell.angle_beta   90.00
_cell.angle_gamma   90.00
#
_symmetry.space_group_name_H-M   'P 1'
#
loop_
_entity.id
_entity.type
_entity.pdbx_description
1 polymer ?
#
loop_
_entity_poly.entity_id
_entity_poly.type
_entity_poly.pdbx_seq_one_letter_code
_entity_poly.pdbx_strand_id
1 'polypeptide(L)' 'PNPIAEQYDLGREVGVTGTPALVTTDGTLIPGYMPPAQLRARLDSLKEPAE' A
#
# COMPACT_ATOMS: atom_id res chain seq x y z
N PRO A 1 7.94 5.02 -24.13
CA PRO A 1 7.66 4.75 -22.69
C PRO A 1 6.48 3.78 -22.55
N ASN A 2 6.66 2.73 -21.76
CA ASN A 2 5.59 1.79 -21.43
C ASN A 2 5.20 2.05 -19.96
N PRO A 3 4.13 2.83 -19.71
CA PRO A 3 3.78 3.22 -18.34
C PRO A 3 3.44 2.01 -17.47
N ILE A 4 3.00 0.88 -18.05
CA ILE A 4 2.71 -0.34 -17.31
C ILE A 4 4.00 -0.99 -16.82
N ALA A 5 5.05 -1.00 -17.63
CA ALA A 5 6.36 -1.52 -17.23
C ALA A 5 6.95 -0.68 -16.09
N GLU A 6 6.90 0.65 -16.23
CA GLU A 6 7.37 1.60 -15.21
C GLU A 6 6.61 1.43 -13.88
N GLN A 7 5.28 1.25 -13.92
CA GLN A 7 4.46 0.98 -12.73
C GLN A 7 4.75 -0.39 -12.11
N TYR A 8 4.96 -1.42 -12.93
CA TYR A 8 5.28 -2.77 -12.46
C TYR A 8 6.63 -2.80 -11.75
N ASP A 9 7.65 -2.17 -12.34
CA ASP A 9 9.00 -2.10 -11.76
C ASP A 9 8.99 -1.27 -10.46
N LEU A 10 8.30 -0.13 -10.43
CA LEU A 10 8.09 0.65 -9.20
C LEU A 10 7.43 -0.21 -8.10
N GLY A 11 6.38 -0.96 -8.44
CA GLY A 11 5.73 -1.86 -7.49
C GLY A 11 6.71 -2.86 -6.88
N ARG A 12 7.58 -3.46 -7.71
CA ARG A 12 8.61 -4.40 -7.24
C ARG A 12 9.64 -3.72 -6.33
N GLU A 13 10.08 -2.51 -6.67
CA GLU A 13 11.03 -1.72 -5.88
C GLU A 13 10.48 -1.36 -4.49
N VAL A 14 9.18 -1.04 -4.40
CA VAL A 14 8.49 -0.75 -3.13
C VAL A 14 8.18 -2.03 -2.33
N GLY A 15 8.40 -3.22 -2.90
CA GLY A 15 8.21 -4.51 -2.22
C GLY A 15 6.84 -5.16 -2.44
N VAL A 16 6.08 -4.75 -3.47
CA VAL A 16 4.82 -5.41 -3.85
C VAL A 16 5.12 -6.83 -4.36
N THR A 17 4.52 -7.83 -3.68
CA THR A 17 4.67 -9.25 -4.03
C THR A 17 3.38 -9.88 -4.58
N GLY A 18 2.26 -9.17 -4.54
CA GLY A 18 0.96 -9.63 -4.99
C GLY A 18 -0.09 -8.51 -5.00
N THR A 19 -1.26 -8.79 -5.55
CA THR A 19 -2.36 -7.82 -5.68
C THR A 19 -3.63 -8.29 -4.93
N PRO A 20 -4.46 -7.35 -4.43
CA PRO A 20 -4.22 -5.90 -4.37
C PRO A 20 -3.14 -5.54 -3.34
N ALA A 21 -2.49 -4.37 -3.51
CA ALA A 21 -1.54 -3.81 -2.57
C ALA A 21 -1.74 -2.29 -2.49
N LEU A 22 -1.64 -1.73 -1.29
CA LEU A 22 -1.76 -0.29 -1.04
C LEU A 22 -0.45 0.24 -0.46
N VAL A 23 -0.01 1.40 -0.93
CA VAL A 23 1.11 2.16 -0.35
C VAL A 23 0.51 3.44 0.23
N THR A 24 0.68 3.67 1.54
CA THR A 24 0.15 4.84 2.23
C THR A 24 1.08 6.05 2.10
N THR A 25 0.62 7.23 2.51
CA THR A 25 1.37 8.50 2.35
C THR A 25 2.68 8.58 3.13
N ASP A 26 2.82 7.78 4.19
CA ASP A 26 4.03 7.61 4.98
C ASP A 26 4.96 6.50 4.43
N GLY A 27 4.58 5.85 3.33
CA GLY A 27 5.34 4.76 2.70
C GLY A 27 5.03 3.36 3.25
N THR A 28 4.10 3.22 4.20
CA THR A 28 3.70 1.90 4.72
C THR A 28 3.02 1.06 3.62
N LEU A 29 3.47 -0.19 3.45
CA LEU A 29 2.88 -1.16 2.52
C LEU A 29 1.80 -2.00 3.22
N ILE A 30 0.58 -1.99 2.70
CA ILE A 30 -0.54 -2.86 3.12
C ILE A 30 -0.79 -3.88 2.01
N PRO A 31 -0.31 -5.14 2.16
CA PRO A 31 -0.51 -6.18 1.16
C PRO A 31 -1.88 -6.85 1.31
N GLY A 32 -2.44 -7.28 0.18
CA GLY A 32 -3.65 -8.08 0.13
C GLY A 32 -4.94 -7.28 0.28
N TYR A 33 -6.04 -7.99 0.07
CA TYR A 33 -7.38 -7.43 0.22
C TYR A 33 -7.74 -7.21 1.69
N MET A 34 -8.41 -6.08 1.96
CA MET A 34 -8.95 -5.76 3.27
C MET A 34 -10.39 -5.22 3.11
N PRO A 35 -11.38 -5.76 3.86
CA PRO A 35 -12.73 -5.21 3.86
C PRO A 35 -12.78 -3.74 4.27
N PRO A 36 -13.74 -2.94 3.76
CA PRO A 36 -13.76 -1.49 3.97
C PRO A 36 -13.69 -1.02 5.43
N ALA A 37 -14.43 -1.67 6.34
CA ALA A 37 -14.43 -1.31 7.75
C ALA A 37 -13.07 -1.57 8.43
N GLN A 38 -12.41 -2.67 8.07
CA GLN A 38 -11.08 -3.00 8.58
C GLN A 38 -10.02 -2.06 7.99
N LEU A 39 -10.13 -1.73 6.69
CA LEU A 39 -9.22 -0.80 6.03
C LEU A 39 -9.28 0.59 6.66
N ARG A 40 -10.48 1.08 6.94
CA ARG A 40 -10.66 2.35 7.66
C ARG A 40 -9.96 2.31 9.02
N ALA A 41 -10.23 1.30 9.84
CA ALA A 41 -9.60 1.17 11.16
C ALA A 41 -8.07 1.11 11.07
N ARG A 42 -7.53 0.37 10.09
CA ARG A 42 -6.09 0.28 9.85
C ARG A 42 -5.49 1.63 9.48
N LEU A 43 -6.10 2.35 8.55
CA LEU A 43 -5.63 3.66 8.12
C LEU A 43 -5.72 4.71 9.23
N ASP A 44 -6.76 4.64 10.08
CA ASP A 44 -6.89 5.54 11.22
C ASP A 44 -5.78 5.27 12.26
N SER A 45 -5.43 4.01 12.54
CA SER A 45 -4.30 3.66 13.43
C SER A 45 -2.91 4.06 12.91
N LEU A 46 -2.75 4.24 11.60
CA LEU A 46 -1.48 4.68 10.99
C LEU A 46 -1.30 6.21 10.99
N LYS A 47 -2.39 6.97 11.15
CA LYS A 47 -2.32 8.45 11.22
C LYS A 47 -1.86 8.94 12.58
N GLU A 48 -2.06 8.14 13.62
CA GLU A 48 -1.66 8.47 14.97
C GLU A 48 -0.15 8.20 15.10
N PRO A 49 0.69 9.24 15.32
CA PRO A 49 2.08 8.99 15.64
C PRO A 49 2.14 8.17 16.93
N ALA A 50 2.97 7.13 16.94
CA ALA A 50 3.38 6.51 18.19
C ALA A 50 4.02 7.61 19.05
N GLU A 51 3.38 7.91 20.18
CA GLU A 51 3.89 8.85 21.19
C GLU A 51 5.24 8.39 21.76
#